data_AF-A0A1F4MNP9-F1
#
_entry.id   AF-A0A1F4MNP9-F1
#
_cell.length_a   1.000
_cell.length_b   1.000
_cell.length_c   1.000
_cell.angle_alpha   90.00
_cell.angle_beta   90.00
_cell.angle_gamma   90.00
#
_symmetry.space_group_name_H-M   'P 1'
#
loop_
_entity.id
_entity.type
_entity.pdbx_description
1 polymer ?
#
loop_
_entity_poly.entity_id
_entity_poly.type
_entity_poly.pdbx_seq_one_letter_code
_entity_poly.pdbx_strand_id
1 'polypeptide(L)' 'MEILYVLIPVSVLLVLAILAVLGWSVHSGQFEDIEQEGLRILQDEQKDKPKVEAHQK' A
#
# COMPACT_ATOMS: atom_id res chain seq x y z
N MET A 1 21.46 8.58 -34.82
CA MET A 1 21.27 9.82 -34.03
C MET A 1 19.82 10.30 -34.03
N GLU A 2 19.04 10.06 -35.09
CA GLU A 2 17.63 10.51 -35.17
C GLU A 2 16.70 9.90 -34.12
N ILE A 3 16.93 8.63 -33.77
CA ILE A 3 16.11 7.91 -32.80
C ILE A 3 16.14 8.51 -31.40
N LEU A 4 17.24 9.19 -31.02
CA LEU A 4 17.37 9.84 -29.73
C LEU A 4 16.36 10.99 -29.58
N TYR A 5 16.04 11.69 -30.66
CA TYR A 5 15.03 12.76 -30.65
C TYR A 5 13.61 12.25 -30.40
N VAL A 6 13.36 10.96 -30.65
CA VAL A 6 12.08 10.32 -30.33
C VAL A 6 12.14 9.67 -28.95
N LEU A 7 13.24 8.99 -28.62
CA LEU A 7 13.38 8.28 -27.35
C LEU A 7 13.39 9.21 -26.14
N ILE A 8 14.08 10.36 -26.22
CA ILE A 8 14.17 11.32 -25.11
C ILE A 8 12.78 11.84 -24.70
N PRO A 9 11.96 12.42 -25.59
CA PRO A 9 10.64 12.91 -25.20
C PRO A 9 9.69 11.79 -24.78
N VAL A 10 9.75 10.62 -25.41
CA VAL A 10 8.97 9.45 -24.98
C VAL A 10 9.34 9.04 -23.55
N SER A 11 10.63 9.00 -23.23
CA SER A 11 11.09 8.69 -21.87
C SER A 11 10.64 9.73 -20.86
N VAL A 12 10.70 11.03 -21.20
CA VAL A 12 10.23 12.10 -20.31
C VAL A 12 8.73 11.97 -20.05
N LEU A 13 7.93 11.74 -21.09
CA LEU A 13 6.49 11.51 -20.96
C LEU A 13 6.20 10.29 -20.09
N LEU A 14 6.96 9.21 -20.25
CA LEU A 14 6.80 7.99 -19.48
C LEU A 14 7.11 8.23 -17.99
N VAL A 15 8.18 8.97 -17.67
CA VAL A 15 8.49 9.37 -16.29
C VAL A 15 7.40 10.26 -15.70
N LEU A 16 6.90 11.24 -16.45
CA LEU A 16 5.79 12.09 -16.02
C LEU A 16 4.51 11.28 -15.76
N ALA A 17 4.22 10.31 -16.62
CA ALA A 17 3.08 9.41 -16.43
C ALA A 17 3.22 8.57 -15.15
N ILE A 18 4.42 8.02 -14.89
CA ILE A 18 4.71 7.30 -13.64
C ILE A 18 4.51 8.22 -12.44
N LEU A 19 5.07 9.43 -12.46
CA LEU A 19 4.92 10.40 -11.37
C LEU A 19 3.46 10.80 -11.15
N ALA A 20 2.68 10.96 -12.22
CA ALA A 20 1.25 11.26 -12.11
C ALA A 20 0.48 10.11 -11.46
N VAL A 21 0.73 8.87 -11.88
CA VAL A 21 0.07 7.68 -11.30
C VAL A 21 0.48 7.49 -9.84
N LEU A 22 1.77 7.62 -9.52
CA LEU A 22 2.26 7.50 -8.15
C LEU A 22 1.73 8.64 -7.27
N GLY A 23 1.75 9.88 -7.75
CA GLY A 23 1.20 11.03 -7.04
C GLY A 23 -0.29 10.88 -6.78
N TRP A 24 -1.05 10.38 -7.77
CA TRP A 24 -2.45 10.04 -7.59
C TRP A 24 -2.64 8.94 -6.54
N SER A 25 -1.89 7.83 -6.62
CA SER A 25 -1.96 6.74 -5.65
C SER A 25 -1.64 7.19 -4.22
N VAL A 26 -0.69 8.10 -4.05
CA VAL A 26 -0.36 8.67 -2.74
C VAL A 26 -1.50 9.54 -2.21
N HIS A 27 -2.09 10.37 -3.06
CA HIS A 27 -3.19 11.24 -2.65
C HIS A 27 -4.52 10.48 -2.46
N SER A 28 -4.72 9.36 -3.15
CA SER A 28 -5.93 8.54 -3.05
C SER A 28 -6.04 7.71 -1.78
N GLY A 29 -5.13 7.86 -0.81
CA GLY A 29 -5.29 7.24 0.51
C GLY A 29 -5.08 5.73 0.54
N GLN A 30 -4.47 5.11 -0.50
CA GLN A 30 -4.19 3.66 -0.53
C GLN A 30 -3.36 3.17 0.67
N PHE A 31 -2.67 4.07 1.37
CA PHE A 31 -1.90 3.74 2.57
C PHE A 31 -2.76 3.58 3.83
N GLU A 32 -3.93 4.21 3.89
CA GLU A 32 -4.84 4.16 5.05
C GLU A 32 -5.43 2.76 5.23
N ASP A 33 -5.70 2.08 4.11
CA ASP A 33 -6.23 0.71 4.09
C ASP A 33 -5.23 -0.32 4.68
N ILE A 34 -3.92 -0.07 4.52
CA ILE A 34 -2.85 -0.94 5.04
C ILE A 34 -2.74 -0.84 6.57
N GLU A 35 -2.92 0.36 7.14
CA GLU A 35 -2.84 0.59 8.58
C GLU A 35 -3.98 -0.11 9.33
N GLN A 36 -5.21 -0.03 8.79
CA GLN A 36 -6.37 -0.72 9.33
C GLN A 36 -6.23 -2.25 9.27
N GLU A 37 -5.70 -2.79 8.17
CA GLU A 37 -5.45 -4.22 8.01
C GLU A 37 -4.40 -4.73 8.99
N GLY A 38 -3.32 -3.97 9.21
CA GLY A 38 -2.28 -4.29 10.19
C GLY A 38 -2.83 -4.37 11.61
N LEU A 39 -3.71 -3.44 12.00
CA LEU A 39 -4.39 -3.45 13.31
C LEU A 39 -5.27 -4.68 13.50
N ARG A 40 -5.91 -5.18 12.43
CA ARG A 40 -6.78 -6.36 12.49
C ARG A 40 -6.01 -7.62 12.90
N ILE A 41 -4.83 -7.83 12.31
CA ILE A 41 -3.98 -9.00 12.58
C ILE A 41 -3.57 -9.06 14.07
N LEU A 42 -3.14 -7.92 14.64
CA LEU A 42 -2.74 -7.84 16.06
C LEU A 42 -3.92 -8.07 17.01
N GLN A 43 -5.12 -7.61 16.66
CA GLN A 43 -6.32 -7.79 17.46
C GLN A 43 -6.84 -9.24 17.40
N ASP A 44 -6.70 -9.89 16.25
CA ASP A 44 -7.11 -11.28 16.06
C ASP A 44 -6.26 -12.24 16.93
N GLU A 45 -4.95 -12.00 17.05
CA GLU A 45 -4.08 -12.76 17.99
C GLU A 45 -4.49 -12.60 19.46
N GLN A 46 -5.10 -11.47 19.86
CA GLN A 46 -5.58 -11.30 21.22
C GLN A 46 -6.89 -12.05 21.50
N LYS A 47 -7.73 -12.25 20.48
CA LYS A 47 -9.00 -13.00 20.62
C LYS A 47 -8.78 -14.49 20.78
N ASP A 48 -7.67 -15.02 20.25
CA ASP A 48 -7.32 -16.43 20.33
C ASP A 48 -6.59 -16.82 21.62
N LYS A 49 -6.43 -15.91 22.60
CA LYS A 49 -6.07 -16.34 23.96
C LYS A 49 -7.23 -17.17 24.50
N PRO A 50 -7.08 -18.50 24.63
CA PRO A 50 -8.17 -19.31 25.11
C PRO A 50 -8.41 -18.86 26.55
N LYS A 51 -9.66 -18.54 26.85
CA LYS A 51 -10.16 -18.28 28.20
C LYS A 51 -10.09 -19.60 28.99
N VAL A 52 -8.87 -20.10 29.19
CA VAL A 52 -8.58 -21.27 30.02
C VAL A 52 -8.63 -20.76 31.45
N GLU A 53 -9.61 -21.28 32.18
CA GLU A 53 -9.62 -21.33 33.64
C GLU A 53 -10.02 -20.04 34.39
N ALA A 54 -11.27 -19.62 34.19
CA ALA A 54 -12.00 -18.93 35.24
C ALA A 54 -13.43 -19.47 35.37
N HIS A 55 -13.62 -20.79 35.27
CA HIS A 55 -14.87 -21.48 35.59
C HIS A 55 -14.58 -22.95 35.95
N GLN A 56 -14.01 -23.17 37.14
CA GLN A 56 -14.33 -24.38 37.89
C GLN A 56 -14.31 -24.04 39.38
N LYS A 57 -15.45 -24.30 40.01
CA LYS A 57 -15.80 -24.07 41.41
C LYS A 57 -14.91 -24.82 42.37
#